data_AF-A0A0D2IF33-F1
#
_entry.id   AF-A0A0D2IF33-F1
#
_cell.length_a   1.000
_cell.length_b   1.000
_cell.length_c   1.000
_cell.angle_alpha   90.00
_cell.angle_beta   90.00
_cell.angle_gamma   90.00
#
_symmetry.space_group_name_H-M   'P 1'
#
loop_
_entity.id
_entity.type
_entity.pdbx_description
1 polymer ?
#
loop_
_entity_poly.entity_id
_entity_poly.type
_entity_poly.pdbx_seq_one_letter_code
_entity_poly.pdbx_strand_id
1 'polypeptide(L)'
;MGAFYQTLPPSLVSWLLEQKVFWIASAPLSGDGHVNVSPKGISDKGGPFFGVIKEPLNPNANGHASGTVKGDEEEDDKSVVIRKFWYMDLTGSGIETTSHLHEPGNGRITVMFNAFEGPPRIIRIFGRGNVLEYGTPAFNEIISSQGVTIIPGTRSIILVDIHQVGTSCGFSMPCFDFVRFRPTLNDFFEKRVANEKAGKKEDGIERYWAFKNSASMDGLPGLKRGVQTAIADRVKPIKKMVGPFAPVKGPRRPKMIFTMGHLILVALVSCVSTAIVILLGALRLGIVGFESGRVWVRCN
;
A
#
# COMPACT_ATOMS: atom_id res chain seq x y z
N MET A 1 28.16 8.96 -8.37
CA MET A 1 27.35 9.94 -7.62
C MET A 1 25.92 9.43 -7.57
N GLY A 2 25.14 9.81 -6.54
CA GLY A 2 23.72 9.47 -6.52
C GLY A 2 22.94 10.23 -7.58
N ALA A 3 21.92 9.60 -8.16
CA ALA A 3 21.04 10.19 -9.17
C ALA A 3 19.57 9.88 -8.85
N PHE A 4 18.66 10.76 -9.27
CA PHE A 4 17.23 10.60 -9.11
C PHE A 4 16.52 10.54 -10.46
N TYR A 5 15.50 9.70 -10.55
CA TYR A 5 14.74 9.43 -11.75
C TYR A 5 13.24 9.49 -11.44
N GLN A 6 12.43 9.93 -12.40
CA GLN A 6 10.97 9.93 -12.26
C GLN A 6 10.36 8.52 -12.37
N THR A 7 11.05 7.64 -13.09
CA THR A 7 10.66 6.26 -13.39
C THR A 7 11.85 5.35 -13.14
N LEU A 8 11.62 4.04 -12.99
CA LEU A 8 12.74 3.11 -12.83
C LEU A 8 13.49 3.00 -14.16
N PRO A 9 14.79 3.37 -14.23
CA PRO A 9 15.57 3.21 -15.44
C PRO A 9 15.61 1.74 -15.85
N PRO A 10 15.23 1.41 -17.09
CA PRO A 10 15.22 0.03 -17.57
C PRO A 10 16.59 -0.68 -17.46
N SER A 11 17.70 0.03 -17.66
CA SER A 11 19.07 -0.44 -17.40
C SER A 11 19.39 -0.88 -15.95
N LEU A 12 18.53 -0.57 -14.96
CA LEU A 12 18.68 -1.03 -13.57
C LEU A 12 17.89 -2.31 -13.26
N VAL A 13 16.99 -2.73 -14.14
CA VAL A 13 16.04 -3.82 -13.88
C VAL A 13 16.74 -5.16 -13.70
N SER A 14 17.66 -5.51 -14.61
CA SER A 14 18.37 -6.80 -14.55
C SER A 14 19.10 -6.96 -13.21
N TRP A 15 19.87 -5.96 -12.81
CA TRP A 15 20.53 -5.94 -11.51
C TRP A 15 19.55 -6.02 -10.34
N LEU A 16 18.43 -5.30 -10.41
CA LEU A 16 17.41 -5.30 -9.35
C LEU A 16 16.78 -6.68 -9.16
N LEU A 17 16.49 -7.40 -10.25
CA LEU A 17 15.85 -8.72 -10.22
C LEU A 17 16.77 -9.85 -9.73
N GLU A 18 18.09 -9.65 -9.76
CA GLU A 18 19.07 -10.60 -9.20
C GLU A 18 19.15 -10.58 -7.67
N GLN A 19 18.58 -9.55 -7.04
CA GLN A 19 18.69 -9.36 -5.60
C GLN A 19 17.88 -10.39 -4.81
N LYS A 20 18.51 -10.98 -3.78
CA LYS A 20 17.90 -12.04 -2.96
C LYS A 20 17.23 -11.49 -1.69
N VAL A 21 17.52 -10.24 -1.35
CA VAL A 21 17.00 -9.53 -0.18
C VAL A 21 16.77 -8.05 -0.51
N PHE A 22 15.72 -7.48 0.06
CA PHE A 22 15.37 -6.06 -0.07
C PHE A 22 14.73 -5.55 1.22
N TRP A 23 14.64 -4.23 1.38
CA TRP A 23 14.09 -3.60 2.57
C TRP A 23 12.85 -2.81 2.22
N ILE A 24 11.86 -2.91 3.11
CA ILE A 24 10.63 -2.16 3.02
C ILE A 24 10.56 -1.21 4.20
N ALA A 25 10.43 0.07 3.92
CA ALA A 25 10.11 1.09 4.91
C ALA A 25 8.69 1.63 4.69
N SER A 26 7.95 1.81 5.78
CA SER A 26 6.63 2.45 5.78
C SER A 26 6.38 3.10 7.14
N ALA A 27 5.42 4.01 7.22
CA ALA A 27 5.07 4.66 8.48
C ALA A 27 3.58 4.98 8.50
N PRO A 28 2.93 4.97 9.67
CA PRO A 28 1.56 5.46 9.81
C PRO A 28 1.52 6.98 9.58
N LEU A 29 0.32 7.55 9.45
CA LEU A 29 0.13 9.00 9.32
C LEU A 29 0.30 9.73 10.66
N SER A 30 0.02 9.04 11.76
CA SER A 30 0.19 9.61 13.10
C SER A 30 1.66 9.91 13.39
N GLY A 31 1.94 11.14 13.85
CA GLY A 31 3.27 11.54 14.29
C GLY A 31 3.81 10.77 15.51
N ASP A 32 2.91 10.21 16.32
CA ASP A 32 3.26 9.34 17.47
C ASP A 32 3.33 7.85 17.08
N GLY A 33 3.08 7.51 15.81
CA GLY A 33 3.16 6.15 15.32
C GLY A 33 4.60 5.75 14.97
N HIS A 34 4.84 4.46 14.81
CA HIS A 34 6.18 3.94 14.63
C HIS A 34 6.53 3.73 13.15
N VAL A 35 7.67 4.28 12.73
CA VAL A 35 8.26 3.95 11.42
C VAL A 35 8.68 2.49 11.45
N ASN A 36 8.27 1.74 10.43
CA ASN A 36 8.63 0.34 10.26
C ASN A 36 9.70 0.22 9.17
N VAL A 37 10.71 -0.61 9.43
CA VAL A 37 11.64 -1.11 8.43
C VAL A 37 11.73 -2.63 8.56
N SER A 38 11.53 -3.35 7.46
CA SER A 38 11.57 -4.82 7.46
C SER A 38 12.36 -5.33 6.27
N PRO A 39 13.37 -6.21 6.48
CA PRO A 39 13.97 -6.94 5.38
C PRO A 39 12.98 -7.99 4.85
N LYS A 40 13.07 -8.27 3.56
CA LYS A 40 12.32 -9.29 2.83
C LYS A 40 13.34 -10.13 2.07
N GLY A 41 13.24 -11.45 2.19
CA GLY A 41 14.06 -12.39 1.43
C GLY A 41 13.19 -13.15 0.44
N ILE A 42 13.79 -13.58 -0.67
CA ILE A 42 13.15 -14.49 -1.62
C ILE A 42 13.29 -15.95 -1.14
N SER A 43 12.66 -16.86 -1.85
CA SER A 43 12.74 -18.30 -1.61
C SER A 43 13.03 -19.04 -2.93
N ASP A 44 13.59 -20.24 -2.84
CA ASP A 44 13.75 -21.18 -3.95
C ASP A 44 12.45 -21.89 -4.34
N LYS A 45 11.45 -21.87 -3.44
CA LYS A 45 10.08 -22.30 -3.74
C LYS A 45 9.27 -21.14 -4.31
N GLY A 46 8.71 -21.33 -5.51
CA GLY A 46 7.82 -20.36 -6.16
C GLY A 46 8.54 -19.15 -6.77
N GLY A 47 7.83 -18.04 -6.90
CA GLY A 47 8.32 -16.79 -7.49
C GLY A 47 7.87 -16.56 -8.94
N PRO A 48 8.28 -15.45 -9.59
CA PRO A 48 9.13 -14.39 -9.04
C PRO A 48 8.56 -13.72 -7.78
N PHE A 49 9.45 -13.30 -6.87
CA PHE A 49 9.05 -12.71 -5.58
C PHE A 49 8.82 -11.20 -5.64
N PHE A 50 9.33 -10.57 -6.67
CA PHE A 50 9.10 -9.16 -6.98
C PHE A 50 9.40 -8.94 -8.46
N GLY A 51 8.93 -7.83 -8.99
CA GLY A 51 9.06 -7.52 -10.38
C GLY A 51 8.63 -6.09 -10.70
N VAL A 52 8.65 -5.78 -11.99
CA VAL A 52 8.27 -4.46 -12.51
C VAL A 52 7.29 -4.63 -13.64
N ILE A 53 6.37 -3.69 -13.80
CA ILE A 53 5.46 -3.66 -14.95
C ILE A 53 6.06 -2.71 -15.98
N LYS A 54 6.41 -3.26 -17.14
CA LYS A 54 6.90 -2.50 -18.30
C LYS A 54 5.68 -2.01 -19.10
N GLU A 55 5.56 -0.71 -19.27
CA GLU A 55 4.53 -0.08 -20.09
C GLU A 55 5.18 0.42 -21.38
N PRO A 56 4.51 0.32 -22.55
CA PRO A 56 5.05 0.87 -23.78
C PRO A 56 5.14 2.39 -23.68
N LEU A 57 6.26 2.96 -24.15
CA LEU A 57 6.45 4.39 -24.23
C LEU A 57 5.48 4.95 -25.28
N ASN A 58 4.50 5.75 -24.85
CA ASN A 58 3.60 6.43 -25.78
C ASN A 58 4.32 7.67 -26.35
N PRO A 59 4.67 7.70 -27.66
CA PRO A 59 5.45 8.80 -28.25
C PRO A 59 4.72 10.15 -28.24
N ASN A 60 3.40 10.17 -27.96
CA ASN A 60 2.59 11.40 -27.90
C ASN A 60 2.43 11.98 -26.49
N ALA A 61 3.04 11.38 -25.46
CA ALA A 61 3.00 11.91 -24.10
C ALA A 61 4.06 13.02 -23.91
N ASN A 62 3.70 14.26 -24.25
CA ASN A 62 4.54 15.44 -24.05
C ASN A 62 5.05 15.58 -22.60
N GLY A 63 6.36 15.56 -22.43
CA GLY A 63 7.04 15.92 -21.18
C GLY A 63 8.55 15.85 -21.34
N HIS A 64 9.20 17.01 -21.48
CA HIS A 64 10.64 17.15 -21.57
C HIS A 64 11.38 16.42 -20.43
N ALA A 65 12.24 15.47 -20.77
CA ALA A 65 13.33 15.02 -19.91
C ALA A 65 14.61 14.97 -20.74
N SER A 66 15.38 16.06 -20.69
CA SER A 66 16.76 16.12 -21.16
C SER A 66 17.67 15.53 -20.08
N GLY A 67 18.41 14.49 -20.45
CA GLY A 67 19.41 13.84 -19.60
C GLY A 67 20.15 12.79 -20.42
N THR A 68 21.09 13.22 -21.26
CA THR A 68 21.92 12.33 -22.06
C THR A 68 22.97 11.66 -21.17
N VAL A 69 22.83 10.35 -20.94
CA VAL A 69 23.93 9.48 -20.52
C VAL A 69 24.15 8.50 -21.66
N LYS A 70 25.35 8.55 -22.28
CA LYS A 70 25.79 7.55 -23.26
C LYS A 70 26.26 6.31 -22.49
N GLY A 71 25.48 5.24 -22.61
CA GLY A 71 25.89 3.86 -22.33
C GLY A 71 25.26 2.97 -23.40
N ASP A 72 25.93 1.88 -23.73
CA ASP A 72 25.51 0.89 -24.73
C ASP A 72 24.24 0.14 -24.26
N GLU A 73 23.09 0.80 -24.28
CA GLU A 73 21.80 0.23 -23.91
C GLU A 73 21.19 -0.52 -25.10
N GLU A 74 20.74 -1.76 -24.86
CA GLU A 74 20.01 -2.60 -25.83
C GLU A 74 18.80 -1.85 -26.39
N GLU A 75 18.51 -2.04 -27.68
CA GLU A 75 17.51 -1.27 -28.43
C GLU A 75 16.08 -1.37 -27.84
N ASP A 76 15.77 -2.46 -27.13
CA ASP A 76 14.50 -2.67 -26.41
C ASP A 76 14.28 -1.70 -25.25
N ASP A 77 15.35 -1.19 -24.62
CA ASP A 77 15.31 -0.41 -23.38
C ASP A 77 14.71 1.00 -23.58
N LYS A 78 14.75 1.51 -24.82
CA LYS A 78 14.25 2.85 -25.18
C LYS A 78 12.74 2.90 -25.39
N SER A 79 12.08 1.75 -25.46
CA SER A 79 10.66 1.63 -25.84
C SER A 79 9.71 1.47 -24.65
N VAL A 80 10.24 1.39 -23.42
CA VAL A 80 9.45 1.08 -22.22
C VAL A 80 9.59 2.15 -21.13
N VAL A 81 8.52 2.34 -20.37
CA VAL A 81 8.50 3.13 -19.16
C VAL A 81 8.08 2.26 -17.99
N ILE A 82 8.79 2.39 -16.86
CA ILE A 82 8.55 1.57 -15.68
C ILE A 82 8.09 2.46 -14.53
N ARG A 83 6.78 2.42 -14.27
CA ARG A 83 6.13 3.20 -13.21
C ARG A 83 5.60 2.36 -12.06
N LYS A 84 5.69 1.04 -12.17
CA LYS A 84 5.17 0.12 -11.16
C LYS A 84 6.20 -0.93 -10.80
N PHE A 85 6.35 -1.12 -9.50
CA PHE A 85 7.08 -2.21 -8.89
C PHE A 85 6.09 -3.04 -8.09
N TRP A 86 6.28 -4.35 -8.01
CA TRP A 86 5.46 -5.20 -7.15
C TRP A 86 6.33 -6.18 -6.37
N TYR A 87 5.88 -6.58 -5.18
CA TYR A 87 6.49 -7.70 -4.46
C TYR A 87 5.45 -8.58 -3.78
N MET A 88 5.76 -9.87 -3.68
CA MET A 88 5.00 -10.85 -2.94
C MET A 88 5.31 -10.74 -1.45
N ASP A 89 4.30 -10.39 -0.67
CA ASP A 89 4.40 -10.32 0.78
C ASP A 89 3.95 -11.65 1.39
N LEU A 90 4.91 -12.35 1.97
CA LEU A 90 4.68 -13.58 2.71
C LEU A 90 4.22 -13.28 4.13
N THR A 91 3.46 -14.21 4.68
CA THR A 91 3.00 -14.16 6.07
C THR A 91 4.20 -14.21 7.00
N GLY A 92 4.16 -13.37 8.03
CA GLY A 92 5.10 -13.39 9.14
C GLY A 92 4.41 -12.89 10.40
N SER A 93 5.17 -12.70 11.47
CA SER A 93 4.64 -12.20 12.75
C SER A 93 4.17 -10.74 12.67
N GLY A 94 4.83 -9.93 11.84
CA GLY A 94 4.50 -8.51 11.58
C GLY A 94 3.46 -8.30 10.48
N ILE A 95 2.80 -7.15 10.48
CA ILE A 95 1.83 -6.71 9.44
C ILE A 95 1.88 -5.18 9.20
N GLU A 96 2.96 -4.53 9.62
CA GLU A 96 3.07 -3.08 9.76
C GLU A 96 2.95 -2.40 8.40
N THR A 97 3.65 -2.90 7.37
CA THR A 97 3.53 -2.37 6.00
C THR A 97 2.09 -2.42 5.51
N THR A 98 1.45 -3.59 5.52
CA THR A 98 0.05 -3.73 5.10
C THR A 98 -0.88 -2.79 5.87
N SER A 99 -0.69 -2.67 7.18
CA SER A 99 -1.49 -1.75 8.01
C SER A 99 -1.29 -0.28 7.65
N HIS A 100 -0.05 0.14 7.40
CA HIS A 100 0.23 1.52 6.97
C HIS A 100 -0.33 1.81 5.58
N LEU A 101 -0.32 0.82 4.68
CA LEU A 101 -0.88 0.96 3.34
C LEU A 101 -2.42 0.97 3.33
N HIS A 102 -3.06 0.21 4.22
CA HIS A 102 -4.52 0.24 4.41
C HIS A 102 -5.01 1.49 5.14
N GLU A 103 -4.13 2.24 5.80
CA GLU A 103 -4.50 3.47 6.48
C GLU A 103 -5.03 4.50 5.45
N PRO A 104 -6.28 4.98 5.60
CA PRO A 104 -6.88 5.89 4.63
C PRO A 104 -6.04 7.15 4.41
N GLY A 105 -5.70 7.43 3.15
CA GLY A 105 -4.89 8.59 2.75
C GLY A 105 -3.37 8.40 2.84
N ASN A 106 -2.88 7.25 3.34
CA ASN A 106 -1.45 7.01 3.52
C ASN A 106 -0.76 6.42 2.28
N GLY A 107 -0.66 5.09 2.22
CA GLY A 107 0.01 4.39 1.12
C GLY A 107 1.53 4.59 1.03
N ARG A 108 2.18 5.37 1.89
CA ARG A 108 3.61 5.70 1.73
C ARG A 108 4.49 4.48 1.95
N ILE A 109 5.36 4.20 0.98
CA ILE A 109 6.30 3.09 1.03
C ILE A 109 7.62 3.47 0.36
N THR A 110 8.72 2.92 0.88
CA THR A 110 10.02 2.92 0.21
C THR A 110 10.53 1.49 0.14
N VAL A 111 10.94 1.07 -1.06
CA VAL A 111 11.62 -0.20 -1.30
C VAL A 111 13.09 0.11 -1.52
N MET A 112 13.99 -0.57 -0.82
CA MET A 112 15.42 -0.39 -0.97
C MET A 112 16.10 -1.72 -1.32
N PHE A 113 17.00 -1.66 -2.28
CA PHE A 113 17.94 -2.71 -2.65
C PHE A 113 19.36 -2.20 -2.44
N ASN A 114 20.28 -3.08 -2.07
CA ASN A 114 21.70 -2.78 -2.07
C ASN A 114 22.50 -3.99 -2.54
N ALA A 115 23.62 -3.74 -3.20
CA ALA A 115 24.56 -4.76 -3.60
C ALA A 115 25.27 -5.33 -2.37
N PHE A 116 25.46 -6.65 -2.38
CA PHE A 116 26.35 -7.37 -1.46
C PHE A 116 27.49 -8.08 -2.20
N GLU A 117 27.46 -8.04 -3.53
CA GLU A 117 28.46 -8.61 -4.42
C GLU A 117 28.64 -7.68 -5.62
N GLY A 118 29.80 -7.74 -6.28
CA GLY A 118 30.11 -6.91 -7.43
C GLY A 118 30.22 -5.40 -7.12
N PRO A 119 30.02 -4.52 -8.12
CA PRO A 119 30.11 -3.08 -7.94
C PRO A 119 29.06 -2.55 -6.93
N PRO A 120 29.45 -1.66 -6.00
CA PRO A 120 28.56 -1.20 -4.95
C PRO A 120 27.44 -0.33 -5.54
N ARG A 121 26.21 -0.60 -5.12
CA ARG A 121 25.01 0.07 -5.60
C ARG A 121 23.91 0.01 -4.55
N ILE A 122 23.14 1.10 -4.42
CA ILE A 122 21.90 1.14 -3.65
C ILE A 122 20.82 1.77 -4.53
N ILE A 123 19.65 1.14 -4.61
CA ILE A 123 18.44 1.68 -5.26
C ILE A 123 17.38 1.88 -4.20
N ARG A 124 16.69 3.03 -4.24
CA ARG A 124 15.48 3.32 -3.47
C ARG A 124 14.35 3.63 -4.44
N ILE A 125 13.24 2.91 -4.32
CA ILE A 125 11.99 3.16 -5.02
C ILE A 125 11.04 3.81 -4.03
N PHE A 126 10.66 5.05 -4.30
CA PHE A 126 9.68 5.81 -3.53
C PHE A 126 8.34 5.76 -4.25
N GLY A 127 7.30 5.40 -3.51
CA GLY A 127 6.00 5.15 -4.13
C GLY A 127 4.81 5.20 -3.18
N ARG A 128 3.65 4.94 -3.76
CA ARG A 128 2.43 4.61 -3.03
C ARG A 128 2.12 3.14 -3.22
N GLY A 129 1.99 2.41 -2.12
CA GLY A 129 1.68 0.98 -2.11
C GLY A 129 0.18 0.72 -2.06
N ASN A 130 -0.26 -0.27 -2.80
CA ASN A 130 -1.59 -0.86 -2.76
C ASN A 130 -1.49 -2.34 -2.38
N VAL A 131 -2.30 -2.77 -1.42
CA VAL A 131 -2.29 -4.15 -0.92
C VAL A 131 -3.34 -4.96 -1.69
N LEU A 132 -2.87 -5.90 -2.50
CA LEU A 132 -3.70 -6.87 -3.19
C LEU A 132 -3.71 -8.15 -2.35
N GLU A 133 -4.75 -8.35 -1.54
CA GLU A 133 -4.82 -9.49 -0.62
C GLU A 133 -5.10 -10.81 -1.34
N TYR A 134 -4.56 -11.90 -0.78
CA TYR A 134 -4.72 -13.25 -1.28
C TYR A 134 -6.19 -13.60 -1.54
N GLY A 135 -6.47 -14.14 -2.73
CA GLY A 135 -7.80 -14.56 -3.16
C GLY A 135 -8.67 -13.45 -3.76
N THR A 136 -8.20 -12.21 -3.82
CA THR A 136 -8.91 -11.12 -4.52
C THR A 136 -8.69 -11.16 -6.04
N PRO A 137 -9.60 -10.62 -6.86
CA PRO A 137 -9.41 -10.57 -8.32
C PRO A 137 -8.12 -9.84 -8.74
N ALA A 138 -7.84 -8.69 -8.12
CA ALA A 138 -6.63 -7.92 -8.42
C ALA A 138 -5.33 -8.66 -8.05
N PHE A 139 -5.35 -9.47 -6.99
CA PHE A 139 -4.22 -10.36 -6.68
C PHE A 139 -4.03 -11.39 -7.81
N ASN A 140 -5.10 -12.08 -8.21
CA ASN A 140 -5.05 -13.10 -9.27
C ASN A 140 -4.60 -12.54 -10.63
N GLU A 141 -4.95 -11.28 -10.93
CA GLU A 141 -4.51 -10.59 -12.14
C GLU A 141 -2.98 -10.42 -12.18
N ILE A 142 -2.35 -9.99 -11.08
CA ILE A 142 -0.89 -9.89 -11.01
C ILE A 142 -0.24 -11.27 -11.11
N ILE A 143 -0.80 -12.27 -10.42
CA ILE A 143 -0.27 -13.63 -10.48
C ILE A 143 -0.24 -14.16 -11.92
N SER A 144 -1.33 -14.00 -12.65
CA SER A 144 -1.44 -14.44 -14.05
C SER A 144 -0.54 -13.62 -14.97
N SER A 145 -0.64 -12.29 -14.93
CA SER A 145 0.08 -11.40 -15.86
C SER A 145 1.59 -11.39 -15.67
N GLN A 146 2.08 -11.71 -14.48
CA GLN A 146 3.52 -11.72 -14.16
C GLN A 146 4.08 -13.14 -13.99
N GLY A 147 3.28 -14.18 -14.27
CA GLY A 147 3.71 -15.58 -14.18
C GLY A 147 4.16 -16.00 -12.78
N VAL A 148 3.51 -15.49 -11.73
CA VAL A 148 3.92 -15.74 -10.34
C VAL A 148 3.45 -17.10 -9.86
N THR A 149 4.37 -17.89 -9.32
CA THR A 149 4.06 -19.10 -8.56
C THR A 149 4.02 -18.77 -7.06
N ILE A 150 2.83 -18.80 -6.47
CA ILE A 150 2.65 -18.54 -5.02
C ILE A 150 3.09 -19.75 -4.18
N ILE A 151 3.37 -19.50 -2.91
CA ILE A 151 3.71 -20.53 -1.93
C ILE A 151 2.78 -20.46 -0.71
N PRO A 152 2.64 -21.55 0.07
CA PRO A 152 1.91 -21.51 1.33
C PRO A 152 2.41 -20.39 2.24
N GLY A 153 1.48 -19.56 2.71
CA GLY A 153 1.81 -18.36 3.47
C GLY A 153 1.88 -17.07 2.64
N THR A 154 1.75 -17.08 1.31
CA THR A 154 1.52 -15.84 0.56
C THR A 154 0.23 -15.17 1.04
N ARG A 155 0.32 -13.92 1.52
CA ARG A 155 -0.86 -13.18 2.04
C ARG A 155 -1.28 -12.01 1.17
N SER A 156 -0.37 -11.44 0.41
CA SER A 156 -0.67 -10.34 -0.52
C SER A 156 0.41 -10.15 -1.57
N ILE A 157 0.04 -9.49 -2.66
CA ILE A 157 0.97 -8.75 -3.51
C ILE A 157 0.88 -7.28 -3.13
N ILE A 158 2.01 -6.62 -2.95
CA ILE A 158 2.06 -5.18 -2.76
C ILE A 158 2.47 -4.55 -4.09
N LEU A 159 1.56 -3.82 -4.70
CA LEU A 159 1.81 -3.05 -5.92
C LEU A 159 2.20 -1.63 -5.54
N VAL A 160 3.32 -1.14 -6.06
CA VAL A 160 3.89 0.17 -5.74
C VAL A 160 3.86 1.03 -7.00
N ASP A 161 3.05 2.09 -6.97
CA ASP A 161 3.08 3.16 -7.96
C ASP A 161 4.28 4.06 -7.64
N ILE A 162 5.28 4.02 -8.53
CA ILE A 162 6.55 4.73 -8.41
C ILE A 162 6.33 6.20 -8.72
N HIS A 163 6.76 7.08 -7.82
CA HIS A 163 6.85 8.51 -8.10
C HIS A 163 8.30 9.01 -8.15
N GLN A 164 9.26 8.25 -7.62
CA GLN A 164 10.68 8.58 -7.74
C GLN A 164 11.56 7.37 -7.49
N VAL A 165 12.70 7.31 -8.16
CA VAL A 165 13.78 6.35 -7.89
C VAL A 165 15.05 7.12 -7.57
N GLY A 166 15.75 6.72 -6.51
CA GLY A 166 17.03 7.29 -6.12
C GLY A 166 18.13 6.23 -6.11
N THR A 167 19.30 6.57 -6.63
CA THR A 167 20.50 5.72 -6.59
C THR A 167 21.56 6.32 -5.68
N SER A 168 22.40 5.48 -5.07
CA SER A 168 23.58 5.92 -4.32
C SER A 168 24.72 4.90 -4.38
N CYS A 169 25.96 5.38 -4.22
CA CYS A 169 27.18 4.62 -4.49
C CYS A 169 27.45 3.45 -3.54
N GLY A 170 27.01 3.52 -2.27
CA GLY A 170 27.13 2.41 -1.31
C GLY A 170 28.57 1.98 -0.99
N PHE A 171 29.58 2.85 -1.12
CA PHE A 171 31.00 2.48 -0.96
C PHE A 171 31.39 1.91 0.40
N SER A 172 30.59 2.13 1.44
CA SER A 172 30.80 1.54 2.77
C SER A 172 30.04 0.23 3.00
N MET A 173 29.24 -0.23 2.02
CA MET A 173 28.48 -1.47 2.17
C MET A 173 29.42 -2.68 2.09
N PRO A 174 29.39 -3.59 3.07
CA PRO A 174 30.23 -4.78 3.05
C PRO A 174 29.77 -5.78 1.98
N CYS A 175 30.70 -6.60 1.52
CA CYS A 175 30.39 -7.75 0.68
C CYS A 175 29.94 -8.94 1.54
N PHE A 176 29.00 -9.74 1.03
CA PHE A 176 28.59 -11.01 1.64
C PHE A 176 28.40 -12.09 0.59
N ASP A 177 28.77 -13.32 0.94
CA ASP A 177 28.50 -14.49 0.12
C ASP A 177 27.10 -15.05 0.40
N PHE A 178 26.38 -15.39 -0.68
CA PHE A 178 25.13 -16.12 -0.54
C PHE A 178 25.41 -17.59 -0.20
N VAL A 179 24.91 -18.04 0.95
CA VAL A 179 25.07 -19.44 1.39
C VAL A 179 23.89 -20.30 0.92
N ARG A 180 22.66 -19.94 1.32
CA ARG A 180 21.42 -20.68 0.99
C ARG A 180 20.16 -19.93 1.43
N PHE A 181 19.00 -20.37 0.93
CA PHE A 181 17.70 -19.99 1.47
C PHE A 181 17.39 -20.71 2.80
N ARG A 182 16.62 -20.04 3.67
CA ARG A 182 16.17 -20.61 4.95
C ARG A 182 14.79 -21.26 4.76
N PRO A 183 14.60 -22.55 5.11
CA PRO A 183 13.32 -23.24 4.88
C PRO A 183 12.25 -22.91 5.93
N THR A 184 12.66 -22.37 7.08
CA THR A 184 11.82 -22.23 8.28
C THR A 184 10.49 -21.51 8.04
N LEU A 185 10.47 -20.45 7.24
CA LEU A 185 9.25 -19.72 6.95
C LEU A 185 8.28 -20.57 6.13
N ASN A 186 8.80 -21.23 5.10
CA ASN A 186 8.03 -22.06 4.18
C ASN A 186 7.45 -23.26 4.94
N ASP A 187 8.27 -24.00 5.68
CA ASP A 187 7.84 -25.17 6.44
C ASP A 187 6.77 -24.81 7.48
N PHE A 188 6.92 -23.65 8.13
CA PHE A 188 5.97 -23.17 9.14
C PHE A 188 4.58 -22.89 8.53
N PHE A 189 4.52 -22.24 7.36
CA PHE A 189 3.23 -21.90 6.74
C PHE A 189 2.66 -23.02 5.87
N GLU A 190 3.48 -23.90 5.30
CA GLU A 190 3.03 -25.15 4.68
C GLU A 190 2.20 -25.98 5.68
N LYS A 191 2.72 -26.16 6.89
CA LYS A 191 2.01 -26.88 7.96
C LYS A 191 0.69 -26.21 8.34
N ARG A 192 0.66 -24.88 8.48
CA ARG A 192 -0.56 -24.14 8.86
C ARG A 192 -1.63 -24.17 7.76
N VAL A 193 -1.23 -24.07 6.50
CA VAL A 193 -2.15 -24.20 5.36
C VAL A 193 -2.70 -25.63 5.29
N ALA A 194 -1.87 -26.65 5.49
CA ALA A 194 -2.31 -28.04 5.55
C ALA A 194 -3.30 -28.28 6.71
N ASN A 195 -3.02 -27.72 7.89
CA ASN A 195 -3.90 -27.79 9.05
C ASN A 195 -5.26 -27.13 8.79
N GLU A 196 -5.28 -25.95 8.15
CA GLU A 196 -6.51 -25.27 7.76
C GLU A 196 -7.36 -26.15 6.83
N LYS A 197 -6.74 -26.73 5.79
CA LYS A 197 -7.41 -27.65 4.86
C LYS A 197 -7.93 -28.92 5.53
N ALA A 198 -7.23 -29.41 6.55
CA ALA A 198 -7.63 -30.56 7.35
C ALA A 198 -8.65 -30.22 8.45
N GLY A 199 -9.16 -28.98 8.52
CA GLY A 199 -10.14 -28.55 9.52
C GLY A 199 -9.57 -28.28 10.91
N LYS A 200 -8.25 -28.32 11.11
CA LYS A 200 -7.57 -28.04 12.38
C LYS A 200 -7.42 -26.52 12.59
N LYS A 201 -8.54 -25.82 12.72
CA LYS A 201 -8.63 -24.34 12.71
C LYS A 201 -7.73 -23.63 13.72
N GLU A 202 -7.57 -24.15 14.94
CA GLU A 202 -6.72 -23.51 15.95
C GLU A 202 -5.24 -23.39 15.51
N ASP A 203 -4.75 -24.38 14.76
CA ASP A 203 -3.40 -24.37 14.16
C ASP A 203 -3.40 -23.96 12.69
N GLY A 204 -4.55 -23.51 12.18
CA GLY A 204 -4.75 -23.06 10.81
C GLY A 204 -4.05 -21.73 10.51
N ILE A 205 -4.04 -21.38 9.22
CA ILE A 205 -3.49 -20.10 8.77
C ILE A 205 -4.45 -18.94 9.04
N GLU A 206 -5.76 -19.17 8.99
CA GLU A 206 -6.76 -18.12 9.22
C GLU A 206 -6.71 -17.61 10.66
N ARG A 207 -6.65 -18.54 11.62
CA ARG A 207 -6.47 -18.24 13.04
C ARG A 207 -5.15 -17.51 13.30
N TYR A 208 -4.08 -17.87 12.58
CA TYR A 208 -2.80 -17.18 12.66
C TYR A 208 -2.90 -15.72 12.17
N TRP A 209 -3.54 -15.50 11.02
CA TRP A 209 -3.76 -14.14 10.51
C TRP A 209 -4.63 -13.33 11.46
N ALA A 210 -5.69 -13.92 12.02
CA ALA A 210 -6.53 -13.29 13.03
C ALA A 210 -5.75 -12.89 14.29
N PHE A 211 -4.83 -13.73 14.74
CA PHE A 211 -4.05 -13.47 15.95
C PHE A 211 -2.87 -12.51 15.75
N LYS A 212 -2.12 -12.66 14.66
CA LYS A 212 -0.84 -11.96 14.43
C LYS A 212 -0.93 -10.82 13.41
N ASN A 213 -1.85 -10.90 12.44
CA ASN A 213 -1.88 -10.02 11.28
C ASN A 213 -3.19 -9.22 11.17
N SER A 214 -4.10 -9.29 12.14
CA SER A 214 -5.29 -8.44 12.19
C SER A 214 -4.97 -7.01 12.66
N ALA A 215 -3.86 -6.80 13.38
CA ALA A 215 -3.46 -5.49 13.89
C ALA A 215 -1.94 -5.25 13.83
N SER A 216 -1.54 -4.01 13.52
CA SER A 216 -0.17 -3.53 13.67
C SER A 216 0.20 -3.28 15.14
N MET A 217 1.47 -2.96 15.39
CA MET A 217 1.93 -2.56 16.72
C MET A 217 1.23 -1.30 17.24
N ASP A 218 0.92 -0.36 16.33
CA ASP A 218 0.19 0.88 16.61
C ASP A 218 -1.33 0.70 16.61
N GLY A 219 -1.80 -0.55 16.48
CA GLY A 219 -3.22 -0.88 16.52
C GLY A 219 -3.98 -0.53 15.24
N LEU A 220 -3.29 -0.30 14.12
CA LEU A 220 -3.96 -0.13 12.83
C LEU A 220 -4.46 -1.50 12.31
N PRO A 221 -5.61 -1.56 11.62
CA PRO A 221 -6.08 -2.78 10.97
C PRO A 221 -5.02 -3.34 10.01
N GLY A 222 -4.79 -4.65 10.06
CA GLY A 222 -3.87 -5.36 9.17
C GLY A 222 -4.60 -6.03 8.01
N LEU A 223 -4.32 -7.31 7.79
CA LEU A 223 -4.95 -8.12 6.75
C LEU A 223 -6.47 -8.13 6.93
N LYS A 224 -7.24 -7.70 5.93
CA LYS A 224 -8.71 -7.58 6.03
C LYS A 224 -9.35 -8.93 6.37
N ARG A 225 -8.89 -10.00 5.72
CA ARG A 225 -9.34 -11.36 6.03
C ARG A 225 -9.02 -11.77 7.47
N GLY A 226 -7.82 -11.46 7.95
CA GLY A 226 -7.44 -11.69 9.34
C GLY A 226 -8.31 -10.90 10.34
N VAL A 227 -8.65 -9.65 10.04
CA VAL A 227 -9.57 -8.83 10.84
C VAL A 227 -10.97 -9.46 10.89
N GLN A 228 -11.50 -9.90 9.75
CA GLN A 228 -12.80 -10.56 9.67
C GLN A 228 -12.84 -11.85 10.50
N THR A 229 -11.86 -12.72 10.34
CA THR A 229 -11.72 -13.96 11.13
C THR A 229 -11.58 -13.64 12.62
N ALA A 230 -10.83 -12.59 12.98
CA ALA A 230 -10.69 -12.19 14.38
C ALA A 230 -12.02 -11.77 15.03
N ILE A 231 -12.89 -11.12 14.28
CA ILE A 231 -14.24 -10.75 14.74
C ILE A 231 -15.13 -11.98 14.82
N ALA A 232 -15.20 -12.78 13.76
CA ALA A 232 -16.06 -13.95 13.66
C ALA A 232 -15.75 -14.99 14.76
N ASP A 233 -14.46 -15.28 14.94
CA ASP A 233 -13.98 -16.32 15.86
C ASP A 233 -13.57 -15.76 17.23
N ARG A 234 -13.82 -14.46 17.49
CA ARG A 234 -13.49 -13.75 18.74
C ARG A 234 -12.01 -13.88 19.15
N VAL A 235 -11.13 -13.82 18.17
CA VAL A 235 -9.68 -13.87 18.38
C VAL A 235 -9.17 -12.50 18.82
N LYS A 236 -8.62 -12.41 20.02
CA LYS A 236 -7.91 -11.21 20.46
C LYS A 236 -6.55 -11.10 19.75
N PRO A 237 -6.25 -10.00 19.04
CA PRO A 237 -4.94 -9.80 18.42
C PRO A 237 -3.82 -9.80 19.47
N ILE A 238 -2.63 -10.25 19.08
CA ILE A 238 -1.47 -10.28 19.96
C ILE A 238 -1.03 -8.85 20.34
N LYS A 239 -0.64 -8.66 21.60
CA LYS A 239 0.12 -7.48 22.01
C LYS A 239 1.54 -7.57 21.46
N LYS A 240 1.92 -6.65 20.57
CA LYS A 240 3.23 -6.68 19.90
C LYS A 240 4.31 -5.88 20.62
N MET A 241 4.00 -4.66 21.06
CA MET A 241 4.96 -3.79 21.73
C MET A 241 4.87 -3.89 23.26
N VAL A 242 6.02 -3.81 23.93
CA VAL A 242 6.17 -3.91 25.39
C VAL A 242 6.93 -2.70 25.92
N GLY A 243 6.89 -2.49 27.24
CA GLY A 243 7.56 -1.37 27.89
C GLY A 243 6.73 -0.07 27.92
N PRO A 244 7.29 0.99 28.52
CA PRO A 244 6.57 2.25 28.81
C PRO A 244 6.16 3.02 27.55
N PHE A 245 6.83 2.78 26.42
CA PHE A 245 6.54 3.42 25.14
C PHE A 245 5.57 2.62 24.26
N ALA A 246 5.10 1.47 24.73
CA ALA A 246 4.10 0.71 24.00
C ALA A 246 2.78 1.51 23.90
N PRO A 247 2.10 1.53 22.74
CA PRO A 247 0.82 2.20 22.60
C PRO A 247 -0.18 1.72 23.67
N VAL A 248 -0.62 2.65 24.52
CA VAL A 248 -1.52 2.35 25.66
C VAL A 248 -2.95 2.09 25.19
N LYS A 249 -3.35 2.69 24.06
CA LYS A 249 -4.68 2.54 23.49
C LYS A 249 -4.67 1.40 22.46
N GLY A 250 -5.61 0.47 22.60
CA GLY A 250 -5.85 -0.63 21.65
C GLY A 250 -6.19 -0.13 20.24
N PRO A 251 -6.61 -1.02 19.31
CA PRO A 251 -6.65 -0.72 17.89
C PRO A 251 -7.31 0.62 17.58
N ARG A 252 -6.56 1.52 16.92
CA ARG A 252 -7.04 2.86 16.55
C ARG A 252 -8.15 2.66 15.52
N ARG A 253 -9.40 2.86 15.95
CA ARG A 253 -10.52 2.95 15.01
C ARG A 253 -10.20 4.08 14.03
N PRO A 254 -10.34 3.88 12.71
CA PRO A 254 -10.20 4.97 11.77
C PRO A 254 -11.15 6.09 12.21
N LYS A 255 -10.62 7.30 12.42
CA LYS A 255 -11.49 8.47 12.59
C LYS A 255 -12.31 8.56 11.31
N MET A 256 -13.63 8.43 11.40
CA MET A 256 -14.49 8.73 10.24
C MET A 256 -14.12 10.12 9.74
N ILE A 257 -13.84 10.22 8.44
CA ILE A 257 -13.50 11.48 7.75
C ILE A 257 -14.67 12.48 7.90
N PHE A 258 -15.89 11.98 8.08
CA PHE A 258 -17.07 12.76 8.39
C PHE A 258 -17.47 12.59 9.85
N THR A 259 -17.40 13.68 10.62
CA THR A 259 -18.06 13.73 11.94
C THR A 259 -19.57 13.85 11.75
N MET A 260 -20.37 13.57 12.78
CA MET A 260 -21.82 13.85 12.76
C MET A 260 -22.12 15.30 12.36
N GLY A 261 -21.26 16.25 12.75
CA GLY A 261 -21.38 17.65 12.33
C GLY A 261 -21.28 17.85 10.81
N HIS A 262 -20.43 17.07 10.11
CA HIS A 262 -20.35 17.13 8.64
C HIS A 262 -21.62 16.59 7.99
N LEU A 263 -22.20 15.51 8.53
CA LEU A 263 -23.45 14.94 8.00
C LEU A 263 -24.63 15.89 8.24
N ILE A 264 -24.70 16.50 9.42
CA ILE A 264 -25.71 17.54 9.74
C ILE A 264 -25.53 18.73 8.80
N LEU A 265 -24.29 19.20 8.58
CA LEU A 265 -24.02 20.31 7.67
C LEU A 265 -24.45 19.99 6.23
N VAL A 266 -24.12 18.80 5.73
CA VAL A 266 -24.56 18.35 4.38
C VAL A 266 -26.08 18.29 4.30
N ALA A 267 -26.76 17.77 5.32
CA ALA A 267 -28.22 17.74 5.37
C ALA A 267 -28.84 19.15 5.38
N LEU A 268 -28.31 20.07 6.21
CA LEU A 268 -28.78 21.46 6.26
C LEU A 268 -28.56 22.19 4.94
N VAL A 269 -27.37 22.07 4.34
CA VAL A 269 -27.06 22.69 3.04
C VAL A 269 -27.99 22.13 1.96
N SER A 270 -28.24 20.83 1.95
CA SER A 270 -29.16 20.18 1.00
C SER A 270 -30.61 20.64 1.19
N CYS A 271 -31.08 20.80 2.43
CA CYS A 271 -32.41 21.32 2.73
C CYS A 271 -32.57 22.77 2.27
N VAL A 272 -31.59 23.63 2.57
CA VAL A 272 -31.60 25.04 2.16
C VAL A 272 -31.54 25.18 0.64
N SER A 273 -30.66 24.42 -0.03
CA SER A 273 -30.57 24.46 -1.50
C SER A 273 -31.88 23.98 -2.14
N THR A 274 -32.51 22.95 -1.60
CA THR A 274 -33.81 22.45 -2.09
C THR A 274 -34.91 23.49 -1.89
N ALA A 275 -34.97 24.13 -0.71
CA ALA A 275 -35.94 25.19 -0.44
C ALA A 275 -35.76 26.40 -1.38
N ILE A 276 -34.50 26.80 -1.65
CA ILE A 276 -34.20 27.88 -2.62
C ILE A 276 -34.64 27.49 -4.02
N VAL A 277 -34.36 26.28 -4.49
CA VAL A 277 -34.78 25.80 -5.81
C VAL A 277 -36.31 25.77 -5.93
N ILE A 278 -37.01 25.29 -4.90
CA ILE A 278 -38.49 25.29 -4.86
C ILE A 278 -39.02 26.72 -4.89
N LEU A 279 -38.46 27.64 -4.08
CA LEU A 279 -38.89 29.03 -4.01
C LEU A 279 -38.67 29.76 -5.35
N LEU A 280 -37.50 29.57 -5.98
CA LEU A 280 -37.19 30.13 -7.30
C LEU A 280 -38.10 29.54 -8.40
N GLY A 281 -38.41 28.24 -8.32
CA GLY A 281 -39.37 27.60 -9.20
C GLY A 281 -40.79 28.15 -9.03
N ALA A 282 -41.24 28.32 -7.78
CA ALA A 282 -42.54 28.89 -7.46
C ALA A 282 -42.66 30.37 -7.89
N LEU A 283 -41.60 31.17 -7.72
CA LEU A 283 -41.52 32.55 -8.21
C LEU A 283 -41.57 32.60 -9.75
N ARG A 284 -40.85 31.72 -10.45
CA ARG A 284 -40.91 31.64 -11.92
C ARG A 284 -42.26 31.20 -12.46
N LEU A 285 -42.97 30.34 -11.73
CA LEU A 285 -44.31 29.86 -12.08
C LEU A 285 -45.43 30.82 -11.62
N GLY A 286 -45.10 31.94 -10.98
CA GLY A 286 -46.07 32.93 -10.51
C GLY A 286 -46.92 32.48 -9.32
N ILE A 287 -46.50 31.46 -8.58
CA ILE A 287 -47.23 30.88 -7.44
C ILE A 287 -47.03 31.72 -6.17
N VAL A 288 -45.93 32.48 -6.07
CA VAL A 288 -45.59 33.36 -4.95
C VAL A 288 -45.29 34.76 -5.50
N GLY A 289 -45.93 35.80 -4.97
CA GLY A 289 -45.73 37.20 -5.37
C GLY A 289 -45.61 38.13 -4.15
N PHE A 290 -44.75 39.14 -4.25
CA PHE A 290 -44.58 40.15 -3.20
C PHE A 290 -45.54 41.32 -3.47
N GLU A 291 -46.61 41.46 -2.67
CA GLU A 291 -47.44 42.67 -2.66
C GLU A 291 -46.73 43.77 -1.85
N SER A 292 -46.22 44.81 -2.51
CA SER A 292 -45.69 46.00 -1.84
C SER A 292 -46.85 46.88 -1.36
N GLY A 293 -47.29 46.70 -0.11
CA GLY A 293 -48.30 47.53 0.54
C GLY A 293 -47.82 48.98 0.74
N ARG A 294 -48.43 49.94 0.03
CA ARG A 294 -48.26 51.38 0.28
C ARG A 294 -49.18 51.80 1.44
N VAL A 295 -48.58 52.16 2.58
CA VAL A 295 -49.26 52.82 3.71
C VAL A 295 -49.41 54.31 3.39
N TRP A 296 -50.63 54.82 3.30
CA TRP A 296 -50.91 56.26 3.22
C TRP A 296 -51.19 56.81 4.62
N VAL A 297 -50.41 57.80 5.06
CA VAL A 297 -50.66 58.58 6.28
C VAL A 297 -51.48 59.81 5.90
N ARG A 298 -52.62 60.01 6.55
CA ARG A 298 -53.50 61.17 6.41
C ARG A 298 -53.01 62.27 7.37
N CYS A 299 -52.57 63.41 6.86
CA CYS A 299 -52.43 64.64 7.64
C CYS A 299 -53.70 65.49 7.46
N ASN A 300 -54.13 66.13 8.55
CA ASN A 300 -55.29 67.02 8.64
C ASN A 300 -55.24 68.20 7.66
#